data_AF-A0A1L9N800-F1
#
_entry.id   AF-A0A1L9N800-F1
#
_cell.length_a   1.000
_cell.length_b   1.000
_cell.length_c   1.000
_cell.angle_alpha   90.00
_cell.angle_beta   90.00
_cell.angle_gamma   90.00
#
_symmetry.space_group_name_H-M   'P 1'
#
loop_
_entity.id
_entity.type
_entity.pdbx_description
1 polymer ?
#
loop_
_entity_poly.entity_id
_entity_poly.type
_entity_poly.pdbx_seq_one_letter_code
_entity_poly.pdbx_strand_id
1 'polypeptide(L)'
;MPSRLILRRPSPTTVSFTVSNASRRTSTPAKAFFYLQILLRAVIFFCVLLLDAAKFRRTFFMEDGSWIRWTTIWSSALGISVCRIADAYSSAVVVLASAIVFYGVFRKGYTEESLLVIRGLGIQTSTSSQTYLSKASTRFIPTTQIQDIVIHEAFKGFEVRFYLAVIVEGESEVVVVFPKLLPNRQILEEVWRGSRSCLYDSKS
;
A
#
# COMPACT_ATOMS: atom_id res chain seq x y z
N MET A 1 5.51 7.94 12.16
CA MET A 1 4.23 7.72 12.87
C MET A 1 4.34 6.42 13.65
N PRO A 2 3.79 6.32 14.87
CA PRO A 2 3.84 5.10 15.65
C PRO A 2 3.14 3.96 14.89
N SER A 3 3.82 2.82 14.77
CA SER A 3 3.27 1.60 14.22
C SER A 3 2.16 1.07 15.14
N ARG A 4 1.01 0.73 14.58
CA ARG A 4 -0.13 0.18 15.32
C ARG A 4 -0.26 -1.31 15.05
N LEU A 5 -0.44 -2.09 16.11
CA LEU A 5 -0.85 -3.49 16.01
C LEU A 5 -2.37 -3.62 15.97
N ILE A 6 -2.86 -4.47 15.06
CA ILE A 6 -4.25 -4.92 14.98
C ILE A 6 -4.21 -6.44 15.07
N LEU A 7 -4.73 -6.97 16.18
CA LEU A 7 -4.89 -8.40 16.41
C LEU A 7 -6.26 -8.85 15.94
N ARG A 8 -6.32 -9.94 15.15
CA ARG A 8 -7.57 -10.64 14.84
C ARG A 8 -7.39 -12.13 15.05
N ARG A 9 -8.38 -12.79 15.63
CA ARG A 9 -8.44 -14.25 15.77
C ARG A 9 -9.68 -14.78 15.06
N PRO A 10 -9.60 -15.10 13.76
CA PRO A 10 -10.73 -15.62 13.00
C PRO A 10 -11.18 -17.01 13.47
N SER A 11 -10.26 -17.84 13.95
CA SER A 11 -10.55 -19.16 14.49
C SER A 11 -9.64 -19.45 15.70
N PRO A 12 -9.94 -20.48 16.52
CA PRO A 12 -9.08 -20.88 17.63
C PRO A 12 -7.68 -21.32 17.18
N THR A 13 -7.54 -21.73 15.92
CA THR A 13 -6.31 -22.22 15.30
C THR A 13 -5.60 -21.18 14.43
N THR A 14 -6.18 -19.99 14.26
CA THR A 14 -5.64 -18.96 13.37
C THR A 14 -5.60 -17.60 14.06
N VAL A 15 -4.44 -16.96 14.04
CA VAL A 15 -4.25 -15.60 14.52
C VAL A 15 -3.59 -14.75 13.45
N SER A 16 -4.07 -13.53 13.25
CA SER A 16 -3.44 -12.56 12.37
C SER A 16 -3.07 -11.29 13.13
N PHE A 17 -1.81 -10.90 12.95
CA PHE A 17 -1.21 -9.69 13.46
C PHE A 17 -0.99 -8.76 12.29
N THR A 18 -1.64 -7.59 12.28
CA THR A 18 -1.41 -6.58 11.24
C THR A 18 -0.81 -5.34 11.87
N VAL A 19 0.38 -4.97 11.44
CA VAL A 19 1.06 -3.74 11.81
C VAL A 19 0.85 -2.72 10.69
N SER A 20 0.42 -1.51 11.06
CA SER A 20 0.18 -0.42 10.09
C SER A 20 0.71 0.89 10.63
N ASN A 21 1.28 1.72 9.76
CA ASN A 21 1.61 3.11 10.08
C ASN A 21 0.52 4.10 9.60
N ALA A 22 -0.65 3.60 9.18
CA ALA A 22 -1.74 4.45 8.74
C ALA A 22 -2.23 5.37 9.88
N SER A 23 -2.43 6.65 9.57
CA SER A 23 -2.92 7.65 10.53
C SER A 23 -4.26 7.25 11.14
N ARG A 24 -4.45 7.59 12.42
CA ARG A 24 -5.63 7.24 13.21
C ARG A 24 -6.85 8.03 12.72
N ARG A 25 -7.74 7.37 11.97
CA ARG A 25 -9.00 7.94 11.47
C ARG A 25 -10.11 7.95 12.54
N THR A 26 -9.77 8.25 13.79
CA THR A 26 -10.75 8.20 14.90
C THR A 26 -11.52 9.50 15.05
N SER A 27 -10.90 10.65 14.81
CA SER A 27 -11.57 11.94 14.90
C SER A 27 -12.29 12.29 13.59
N THR A 28 -13.41 13.01 13.71
CA THR A 28 -14.16 13.55 12.56
C THR A 28 -13.30 14.43 11.64
N PRO A 29 -12.42 15.34 12.12
CA PRO A 29 -11.54 16.11 11.23
C PRO A 29 -10.51 15.23 10.51
N ALA A 30 -9.97 14.19 11.16
CA ALA A 30 -9.03 13.29 10.51
C ALA A 30 -9.68 12.47 9.39
N LYS A 31 -10.96 12.08 9.57
CA LYS A 31 -11.76 11.45 8.51
C LYS A 31 -12.03 12.44 7.37
N ALA A 32 -12.44 13.67 7.68
CA ALA A 32 -12.70 14.70 6.68
C ALA A 32 -11.45 15.00 5.83
N PHE A 33 -10.29 15.19 6.48
CA PHE A 33 -9.02 15.40 5.79
C PHE A 33 -8.64 14.22 4.88
N PHE A 34 -8.85 12.99 5.35
CA PHE A 34 -8.60 11.79 4.55
C PHE A 34 -9.49 11.74 3.29
N TYR A 35 -10.80 12.00 3.43
CA TYR A 35 -11.71 12.04 2.29
C TYR A 35 -11.41 13.21 1.36
N LEU A 36 -11.05 14.38 1.90
CA LEU A 36 -10.61 15.55 1.14
C LEU A 36 -9.36 15.22 0.31
N GLN A 37 -8.38 14.52 0.90
CA GLN A 37 -7.17 14.10 0.20
C GLN A 37 -7.48 13.12 -0.94
N ILE A 38 -8.43 12.18 -0.73
CA ILE A 38 -8.89 11.27 -1.79
C ILE A 38 -9.60 12.05 -2.90
N LEU A 39 -10.51 12.96 -2.54
CA LEU A 39 -11.25 13.79 -3.48
C LEU A 39 -10.28 14.64 -4.32
N LEU A 40 -9.32 15.30 -3.67
CA LEU A 40 -8.31 16.09 -4.36
C LEU A 40 -7.49 15.26 -5.34
N ARG A 41 -7.08 14.03 -4.95
CA ARG A 41 -6.40 13.10 -5.85
C ARG A 41 -7.26 12.71 -7.05
N ALA A 42 -8.56 12.45 -6.84
CA ALA A 42 -9.49 12.12 -7.90
C ALA A 42 -9.72 13.30 -8.86
N VAL A 43 -9.85 14.52 -8.32
CA VAL A 43 -9.98 15.76 -9.12
C VAL A 43 -8.72 15.98 -9.95
N ILE A 44 -7.53 15.89 -9.34
CA ILE A 44 -6.25 16.03 -10.05
C ILE A 44 -6.14 14.99 -11.17
N PHE A 45 -6.47 13.73 -10.88
CA PHE A 45 -6.47 12.65 -11.86
C PHE A 45 -7.39 12.96 -13.05
N PHE A 46 -8.61 13.40 -12.78
CA PHE A 46 -9.58 13.74 -13.82
C PHE A 46 -9.14 14.97 -14.64
N CYS A 47 -8.58 16.00 -14.00
CA CYS A 47 -8.03 17.17 -14.68
C CYS A 47 -6.89 16.79 -15.64
N VAL A 48 -5.99 15.89 -15.22
CA VAL A 48 -4.90 15.41 -16.10
C VAL A 48 -5.46 14.60 -17.27
N LEU A 49 -6.43 13.72 -17.04
CA LEU A 49 -7.10 12.99 -18.12
C LEU A 49 -7.77 13.92 -19.12
N LEU A 50 -8.43 14.99 -18.66
CA LEU A 50 -9.03 15.99 -19.55
C LEU A 50 -7.96 16.75 -20.36
N LEU A 51 -6.83 17.07 -19.75
CA LEU A 51 -5.70 17.71 -20.45
C LEU A 51 -5.11 16.79 -21.52
N ASP A 52 -4.89 15.52 -21.20
CA ASP A 52 -4.41 14.52 -22.15
C ASP A 52 -5.42 14.34 -23.29
N ALA A 53 -6.71 14.21 -22.99
CA ALA A 53 -7.78 14.12 -23.99
C ALA A 53 -7.84 15.37 -24.89
N ALA A 54 -7.69 16.57 -24.33
CA ALA A 54 -7.65 17.82 -25.08
C ALA A 54 -6.40 17.90 -25.98
N LYS A 55 -5.26 17.37 -25.51
CA LYS A 55 -4.01 17.35 -26.28
C LYS A 55 -4.11 16.40 -27.47
N PHE A 56 -4.68 15.22 -27.25
CA PHE A 56 -4.81 14.17 -28.26
C PHE A 56 -6.12 14.26 -29.06
N ARG A 57 -6.92 15.31 -28.88
CA ARG A 57 -8.23 15.53 -29.51
C ARG A 57 -8.22 15.36 -31.04
N ARG A 58 -7.18 15.89 -31.71
CA ARG A 58 -7.05 15.84 -33.18
C ARG A 58 -6.69 14.46 -33.71
N THR A 59 -6.17 13.58 -32.88
CA THR A 59 -5.75 12.23 -33.27
C THR A 59 -6.80 11.18 -32.96
N PHE A 60 -7.51 11.31 -31.83
CA PHE A 60 -8.42 10.27 -31.33
C PHE A 60 -9.89 10.67 -31.30
N PHE A 61 -10.22 11.98 -31.34
CA PHE A 61 -11.58 12.48 -31.10
C PHE A 61 -12.10 13.36 -32.26
N MET A 62 -11.66 13.10 -33.49
CA MET A 62 -12.19 13.81 -34.68
C MET A 62 -13.51 13.24 -35.19
N GLU A 63 -13.79 11.96 -34.97
CA GLU A 63 -15.08 11.36 -35.29
C GLU A 63 -16.04 11.51 -34.11
N ASP A 64 -17.14 12.23 -34.32
CA ASP A 64 -18.21 12.31 -33.33
C ASP A 64 -18.83 10.92 -33.16
N GLY A 65 -18.70 10.35 -31.96
CA GLY A 65 -19.35 9.08 -31.63
C GLY A 65 -20.87 9.27 -31.58
N SER A 66 -21.62 8.23 -31.96
CA SER A 66 -23.09 8.28 -32.03
C SER A 66 -23.78 8.70 -30.73
N TRP A 67 -23.12 8.54 -29.58
CA TRP A 67 -23.67 8.84 -28.25
C TRP A 67 -23.07 10.10 -27.58
N ILE A 68 -21.87 10.55 -27.97
CA ILE A 68 -21.18 11.67 -27.34
C ILE A 68 -20.62 12.58 -28.43
N ARG A 69 -21.16 13.80 -28.52
CA ARG A 69 -20.73 14.85 -29.44
C ARG A 69 -19.51 15.59 -28.86
N TRP A 70 -18.32 15.03 -29.08
CA TRP A 70 -17.07 15.54 -28.54
C TRP A 70 -16.80 16.98 -28.99
N THR A 71 -17.18 17.31 -30.22
CA THR A 71 -17.07 18.67 -30.78
C THR A 71 -17.78 19.72 -29.92
N THR A 72 -18.95 19.41 -29.38
CA THR A 72 -19.74 20.33 -28.52
C THR A 72 -19.10 20.52 -27.13
N ILE A 73 -18.44 19.48 -26.62
CA ILE A 73 -17.75 19.53 -25.33
C ILE A 73 -16.51 20.41 -25.42
N TRP A 74 -15.72 20.26 -26.49
CA TRP A 74 -14.51 21.06 -26.72
C TRP A 74 -14.83 22.53 -27.03
N SER A 75 -15.99 22.82 -27.63
CA SER A 75 -16.44 24.19 -27.92
C SER A 75 -17.02 24.94 -26.70
N SER A 76 -17.23 24.27 -25.56
CA SER A 76 -17.70 24.93 -24.34
C SER A 76 -16.64 25.89 -23.77
N ALA A 77 -17.06 26.88 -22.97
CA ALA A 77 -16.13 27.85 -22.36
C ALA A 77 -15.02 27.19 -21.52
N LEU A 78 -15.35 26.08 -20.84
CA LEU A 78 -14.39 25.26 -20.11
C LEU A 78 -13.47 24.48 -21.06
N GLY A 79 -14.03 23.87 -22.11
CA GLY A 79 -13.28 23.15 -23.13
C GLY A 79 -12.24 24.02 -23.84
N ILE A 80 -12.59 25.27 -24.18
CA ILE A 80 -11.68 26.23 -24.83
C ILE A 80 -10.49 26.56 -23.91
N SER A 81 -10.75 26.75 -22.62
CA SER A 81 -9.70 27.07 -21.65
C SER A 81 -8.71 25.90 -21.49
N VAL A 82 -9.22 24.68 -21.42
CA VAL A 82 -8.39 23.45 -21.36
C VAL A 82 -7.62 23.25 -22.66
N CYS A 83 -8.24 23.45 -23.83
CA CYS A 83 -7.57 23.37 -25.13
C CYS A 83 -6.44 24.39 -25.25
N ARG A 84 -6.65 25.62 -24.77
CA ARG A 84 -5.63 26.68 -24.80
C ARG A 84 -4.40 26.28 -23.98
N ILE A 85 -4.60 25.72 -22.79
CA ILE A 85 -3.52 25.24 -21.93
C ILE A 85 -2.81 24.05 -22.59
N ALA A 86 -3.56 23.09 -23.13
CA ALA A 86 -3.00 21.92 -23.81
C ALA A 86 -2.16 22.31 -25.04
N ASP A 87 -2.61 23.29 -25.83
CA ASP A 87 -1.92 23.74 -27.04
C ASP A 87 -0.67 24.59 -26.74
N ALA A 88 -0.59 25.24 -25.57
CA ALA A 88 0.54 26.07 -25.16
C ALA A 88 1.83 25.27 -24.86
N TYR A 89 1.71 23.99 -24.46
CA TYR A 89 2.84 23.14 -24.11
C TYR A 89 3.12 22.07 -25.17
N SER A 90 4.35 21.59 -25.28
CA SER A 90 4.68 20.48 -26.19
C SER A 90 4.06 19.16 -25.72
N SER A 91 3.72 18.26 -26.66
CA SER A 91 3.09 16.97 -26.33
C SER A 91 3.95 16.12 -25.39
N ALA A 92 5.28 16.15 -25.55
CA ALA A 92 6.20 15.41 -24.71
C ALA A 92 6.18 15.90 -23.24
N VAL A 93 6.11 17.21 -23.02
CA VAL A 93 6.05 17.79 -21.66
C VAL A 93 4.74 17.42 -20.99
N VAL A 94 3.61 17.46 -21.72
CA VAL A 94 2.30 17.08 -21.19
C VAL A 94 2.29 15.60 -20.78
N VAL A 95 2.79 14.70 -21.64
CA VAL A 95 2.86 13.26 -21.34
C VAL A 95 3.78 12.95 -20.15
N LEU A 96 4.93 13.61 -20.06
CA LEU A 96 5.84 13.41 -18.93
C LEU A 96 5.23 13.93 -17.62
N ALA A 97 4.61 15.11 -17.65
CA ALA A 97 3.94 15.67 -16.48
C ALA A 97 2.75 14.80 -16.05
N SER A 98 1.95 14.30 -16.98
CA SER A 98 0.83 13.41 -16.67
C SER A 98 1.30 12.10 -16.04
N ALA A 99 2.37 11.50 -16.56
CA ALA A 99 2.98 10.31 -15.97
C ALA A 99 3.44 10.53 -14.51
N ILE A 100 4.08 11.68 -14.21
CA ILE A 100 4.51 12.03 -12.84
C ILE A 100 3.30 12.19 -11.92
N VAL A 101 2.26 12.90 -12.38
CA VAL A 101 1.04 13.12 -11.59
C VAL A 101 0.32 11.80 -11.34
N PHE A 102 0.17 10.95 -12.36
CA PHE A 102 -0.42 9.62 -12.20
C PHE A 102 0.35 8.78 -11.19
N TYR A 103 1.69 8.75 -11.29
CA TYR A 103 2.52 8.06 -10.31
C TYR A 103 2.26 8.57 -8.88
N GLY A 104 2.18 9.89 -8.69
CA GLY A 104 1.87 10.50 -7.39
C GLY A 104 0.47 10.16 -6.86
N VAL A 105 -0.55 10.18 -7.71
CA VAL A 105 -1.94 9.85 -7.35
C VAL A 105 -2.06 8.39 -6.87
N PHE A 106 -1.44 7.46 -7.60
CA PHE A 106 -1.50 6.02 -7.29
C PHE A 106 -0.55 5.59 -6.18
N ARG A 107 0.37 6.46 -5.73
CA ARG A 107 1.27 6.16 -4.62
C ARG A 107 0.51 6.08 -3.29
N LYS A 108 0.62 4.94 -2.63
CA LYS A 108 0.05 4.66 -1.30
C LYS A 108 0.94 5.31 -0.24
N GLY A 109 0.34 6.17 0.59
CA GLY A 109 1.05 6.91 1.66
C GLY A 109 1.25 6.13 2.97
N TYR A 110 0.85 4.87 3.02
CA TYR A 110 0.94 4.04 4.23
C TYR A 110 1.37 2.62 3.87
N THR A 111 2.11 1.99 4.77
CA THR A 111 2.60 0.63 4.65
C THR A 111 1.93 -0.21 5.73
N GLU A 112 1.51 -1.40 5.31
CA GLU A 112 0.87 -2.40 6.16
C GLU A 112 1.66 -3.68 6.01
N GLU A 113 1.97 -4.32 7.13
CA GLU A 113 2.65 -5.60 7.16
C GLU A 113 1.88 -6.51 8.11
N SER A 114 1.68 -7.77 7.73
CA SER A 114 0.94 -8.71 8.55
C SER A 114 1.63 -10.06 8.65
N LEU A 115 1.46 -10.67 9.81
CA LEU A 115 1.84 -12.04 10.11
C LEU A 115 0.54 -12.81 10.39
N LEU A 116 0.24 -13.77 9.53
CA LEU A 116 -0.84 -14.73 9.72
C LEU A 116 -0.21 -16.03 10.20
N VAL A 117 -0.66 -16.55 11.33
CA VAL A 117 -0.21 -17.81 11.90
C VAL A 117 -1.37 -18.77 11.89
N ILE A 118 -1.17 -19.92 11.26
CA ILE A 118 -2.17 -20.98 11.14
C ILE A 118 -1.57 -22.24 11.77
N ARG A 119 -2.17 -22.69 12.87
CA ARG A 119 -1.73 -23.87 13.61
C ARG A 119 -1.69 -25.10 12.69
N GLY A 120 -0.60 -25.84 12.76
CA GLY A 120 -0.39 -27.06 11.98
C GLY A 120 -0.10 -26.85 10.49
N LEU A 121 -0.25 -25.63 9.98
CA LEU A 121 0.02 -25.29 8.59
C LEU A 121 1.32 -24.49 8.47
N GLY A 122 1.39 -23.33 9.12
CA GLY A 122 2.59 -22.51 9.13
C GLY A 122 2.30 -21.03 9.37
N ILE A 123 3.22 -20.20 8.92
CA ILE A 123 3.11 -18.75 9.01
C ILE A 123 3.12 -18.12 7.61
N GLN A 124 2.40 -17.03 7.46
CA GLN A 124 2.39 -16.23 6.24
C GLN A 124 2.69 -14.78 6.59
N THR A 125 3.79 -14.27 6.03
CA THR A 125 4.14 -12.84 6.10
C THR A 125 3.59 -12.15 4.86
N SER A 126 2.89 -11.03 5.03
CA SER A 126 2.37 -10.22 3.93
C SER A 126 2.79 -8.76 4.09
N THR A 127 3.39 -8.18 3.05
CA THR A 127 3.83 -6.78 3.03
C THR A 127 3.09 -6.02 1.94
N SER A 128 2.42 -4.95 2.32
CA SER A 128 1.67 -4.10 1.41
C SER A 128 2.59 -3.37 0.43
N SER A 129 2.11 -3.24 -0.81
CA SER A 129 2.82 -2.52 -1.87
C SER A 129 2.74 -1.01 -1.67
N GLN A 130 3.69 -0.29 -2.29
CA GLN A 130 3.77 1.17 -2.23
C GLN A 130 2.77 1.87 -3.17
N THR A 131 2.07 1.12 -4.02
CA THR A 131 1.11 1.64 -5.00
C THR A 131 -0.24 0.94 -4.80
N TYR A 132 -1.35 1.68 -4.94
CA TYR A 132 -2.70 1.11 -4.81
C TYR A 132 -3.02 0.01 -5.85
N LEU A 133 -2.34 0.04 -6.99
CA LEU A 133 -2.55 -0.89 -8.11
C LEU A 133 -1.79 -2.22 -7.95
N SER A 134 -0.88 -2.32 -6.99
CA SER A 134 0.03 -3.47 -6.86
C SER A 134 -0.36 -4.36 -5.69
N LYS A 135 -0.34 -5.68 -5.92
CA LYS A 135 -0.65 -6.69 -4.92
C LYS A 135 0.40 -6.68 -3.80
N ALA A 136 -0.04 -7.02 -2.58
CA ALA A 136 0.88 -7.24 -1.47
C ALA A 136 1.81 -8.43 -1.76
N SER A 137 3.07 -8.32 -1.36
CA SER A 137 4.02 -9.43 -1.39
C SER A 137 3.69 -10.39 -0.26
N THR A 138 3.46 -11.66 -0.56
CA THR A 138 3.11 -12.69 0.42
C THR A 138 4.10 -13.83 0.37
N ARG A 139 4.60 -14.26 1.52
CA ARG A 139 5.48 -15.41 1.67
C ARG A 139 4.91 -16.34 2.72
N PHE A 140 4.78 -17.61 2.38
CA PHE A 140 4.30 -18.66 3.29
C PHE A 140 5.48 -19.55 3.68
N ILE A 141 5.55 -19.90 4.97
CA ILE A 141 6.59 -20.75 5.55
C ILE A 141 5.86 -21.89 6.29
N PRO A 142 5.98 -23.13 5.81
CA PRO A 142 5.38 -24.31 6.44
C PRO A 142 5.91 -24.52 7.86
N THR A 143 5.08 -25.05 8.76
CA THR A 143 5.46 -25.32 10.17
C THR A 143 6.66 -26.26 10.27
N THR A 144 6.81 -27.21 9.34
CA THR A 144 7.92 -28.17 9.32
C THR A 144 9.28 -27.52 9.08
N GLN A 145 9.31 -26.35 8.44
CA GLN A 145 10.55 -25.61 8.14
C GLN A 145 10.85 -24.55 9.20
N ILE A 146 9.95 -24.29 10.16
CA ILE A 146 10.17 -23.28 11.19
C ILE A 146 11.00 -23.89 12.32
N GLN A 147 12.22 -23.41 12.51
CA GLN A 147 13.06 -23.80 13.65
C GLN A 147 12.64 -23.03 14.89
N ASP A 148 12.67 -21.70 14.83
CA ASP A 148 12.19 -20.83 15.91
C ASP A 148 11.80 -19.44 15.38
N ILE A 149 11.02 -18.72 16.18
CA ILE A 149 10.70 -17.30 16.01
C ILE A 149 11.43 -16.53 17.11
N VAL A 150 12.27 -15.58 16.71
CA VAL A 150 13.13 -14.82 17.62
C VAL A 150 12.93 -13.32 17.45
N ILE A 151 13.11 -12.58 18.54
CA ILE A 151 13.23 -11.12 18.50
C ILE A 151 14.72 -10.81 18.56
N HIS A 152 15.24 -10.15 17.54
CA HIS A 152 16.65 -9.76 17.48
C HIS A 152 16.79 -8.24 17.47
N GLU A 153 17.91 -7.77 17.99
CA GLU A 153 18.35 -6.39 17.83
C GLU A 153 19.31 -6.26 16.64
N ALA A 154 19.27 -5.13 15.96
CA ALA A 154 20.21 -4.74 14.91
C ALA A 154 20.47 -3.24 14.93
N PHE A 155 21.64 -2.85 14.46
CA PHE A 155 21.99 -1.45 14.24
C PHE A 155 21.49 -0.99 12.88
N LYS A 156 20.74 0.12 12.85
CA LYS A 156 20.35 0.82 11.63
C LYS A 156 20.93 2.22 11.67
N GLY A 157 22.10 2.42 11.06
CA GLY A 157 22.89 3.62 11.26
C GLY A 157 23.39 3.68 12.71
N PHE A 158 22.97 4.71 13.46
CA PHE A 158 23.32 4.89 14.88
C PHE A 158 22.17 4.53 15.84
N GLU A 159 21.08 3.95 15.34
CA GLU A 159 19.92 3.56 16.14
C GLU A 159 19.86 2.04 16.31
N VAL A 160 19.64 1.57 17.54
CA VAL A 160 19.35 0.15 17.82
C VAL A 160 17.86 -0.10 17.58
N ARG A 161 17.54 -1.05 16.71
CA ARG A 161 16.17 -1.44 16.38
C ARG A 161 15.96 -2.92 16.62
N PHE A 162 14.79 -3.24 17.17
CA PHE A 162 14.33 -4.62 17.32
C PHE A 162 13.55 -5.06 16.09
N TYR A 163 13.68 -6.33 15.72
CA TYR A 163 12.89 -6.94 14.65
C TYR A 163 12.52 -8.38 15.01
N LEU A 164 11.36 -8.83 14.52
CA LEU A 164 10.93 -10.21 14.65
C LEU A 164 11.42 -10.98 13.42
N ALA A 165 12.15 -12.05 13.66
CA ALA A 165 12.71 -12.92 12.64
C ALA A 165 12.24 -14.35 12.84
N VAL A 166 12.12 -15.06 11.73
CA VAL A 166 11.80 -16.49 11.70
C VAL A 166 13.01 -17.19 11.13
N ILE A 167 13.53 -18.15 11.89
CA ILE A 167 14.62 -19.02 11.47
C ILE A 167 14.00 -20.18 10.71
N VAL A 168 14.34 -20.27 9.42
CA VAL A 168 13.80 -21.27 8.50
C VAL A 168 14.89 -22.29 8.20
N GLU A 169 14.56 -23.58 8.31
CA GLU A 169 15.47 -24.67 7.97
C GLU A 169 15.77 -24.67 6.46
N GLY A 170 17.06 -24.73 6.11
CA GLY A 170 17.51 -24.74 4.71
C GLY A 170 17.72 -23.35 4.09
N GLU A 171 17.44 -22.26 4.81
CA GLU A 171 17.76 -20.90 4.38
C GLU A 171 18.94 -20.35 5.20
N SER A 172 19.91 -19.73 4.51
CA SER A 172 21.05 -19.07 5.18
C SER A 172 20.68 -17.73 5.81
N GLU A 173 19.61 -17.10 5.32
CA GLU A 173 19.12 -15.82 5.80
C GLU A 173 17.85 -15.98 6.64
N VAL A 174 17.73 -15.20 7.70
CA VAL A 174 16.53 -15.18 8.54
C VAL A 174 15.41 -14.38 7.86
N VAL A 175 14.18 -14.85 7.97
CA VAL A 175 13.03 -14.15 7.39
C VAL A 175 12.50 -13.11 8.37
N VAL A 176 12.66 -11.83 8.03
CA VAL A 176 12.13 -10.72 8.82
C VAL A 176 10.62 -10.57 8.59
N VAL A 177 9.83 -10.62 9.66
CA VAL A 177 8.35 -10.59 9.59
C VAL A 177 7.82 -9.21 9.18
N PHE A 178 8.43 -8.14 9.69
CA PHE A 178 8.01 -6.75 9.47
C PHE A 178 9.17 -5.92 8.90
N PRO A 179 9.58 -6.14 7.64
CA PRO A 179 10.82 -5.60 7.09
C PRO A 179 10.84 -4.07 6.96
N LYS A 180 9.69 -3.43 6.69
CA LYS A 180 9.59 -1.98 6.47
C LYS A 180 9.21 -1.23 7.73
N LEU A 181 8.23 -1.73 8.49
CA LEU A 181 7.65 -0.98 9.62
C LEU A 181 8.52 -1.02 10.87
N LEU A 182 9.24 -2.13 11.11
CA LEU A 182 10.12 -2.33 12.27
C LEU A 182 9.50 -1.78 13.58
N PRO A 183 8.37 -2.35 14.05
CA PRO A 183 7.63 -1.82 15.18
C PRO A 183 8.44 -1.92 16.48
N ASN A 184 7.99 -1.21 17.52
CA ASN A 184 8.66 -1.21 18.82
C ASN A 184 8.67 -2.61 19.47
N ARG A 185 9.58 -2.80 20.45
CA ARG A 185 9.74 -4.07 21.17
C ARG A 185 8.44 -4.58 21.79
N GLN A 186 7.62 -3.69 22.36
CA GLN A 186 6.34 -4.07 22.98
C GLN A 186 5.39 -4.76 21.99
N ILE A 187 5.24 -4.22 20.78
CA ILE A 187 4.43 -4.84 19.71
C ILE A 187 5.06 -6.17 19.27
N LEU A 188 6.39 -6.21 19.11
CA LEU A 188 7.09 -7.43 18.70
C LEU A 188 6.90 -8.56 19.73
N GLU A 189 6.97 -8.25 21.02
CA GLU A 189 6.77 -9.22 22.11
C GLU A 189 5.35 -9.78 22.14
N GLU A 190 4.35 -8.93 21.93
CA GLU A 190 2.95 -9.36 21.84
C GLU A 190 2.74 -10.33 20.65
N VAL A 191 3.27 -9.95 19.48
CA VAL A 191 3.22 -10.79 18.26
C VAL A 191 3.96 -12.10 18.48
N TRP A 192 5.14 -12.07 19.09
CA TRP A 192 5.97 -13.25 19.36
C TRP A 192 5.26 -14.23 20.30
N ARG A 193 4.75 -13.74 21.46
CA ARG A 193 4.01 -14.57 22.42
C ARG A 193 2.78 -15.19 21.77
N GLY A 194 2.01 -14.39 21.04
CA GLY A 194 0.79 -14.88 20.38
C GLY A 194 1.06 -15.85 19.23
N SER A 195 2.15 -15.66 18.49
CA SER A 195 2.57 -16.58 17.42
C SER A 195 3.03 -17.92 17.98
N ARG A 196 3.88 -17.91 19.03
CA ARG A 196 4.34 -19.14 19.68
C ARG A 196 3.21 -19.92 20.34
N SER A 197 2.29 -19.24 21.03
CA SER A 197 1.08 -19.88 21.58
C SER A 197 0.22 -20.48 20.45
N CYS A 198 0.10 -19.86 19.28
CA CYS A 198 -0.68 -20.47 18.21
C CYS A 198 0.01 -21.72 17.59
N LEU A 199 1.34 -21.67 17.42
CA LEU A 199 2.13 -22.73 16.77
C LEU A 199 2.42 -23.94 17.66
N TYR A 200 2.74 -23.74 18.94
CA TYR A 200 3.28 -24.79 19.82
C TYR A 200 2.29 -25.33 20.86
N ASP A 201 1.23 -24.59 21.18
CA ASP A 201 0.27 -24.91 22.26
C ASP A 201 -0.70 -26.06 21.89
N SER A 202 -0.35 -26.87 20.89
CA SER A 202 -1.04 -28.12 20.53
C SER A 202 -0.21 -29.37 20.80
N LYS A 203 0.98 -29.23 21.38
CA LYS A 203 1.86 -30.34 21.76
C LYS A 203 1.74 -30.72 23.24
N SER A 204 0.72 -30.24 23.96
CA SER A 204 0.39 -30.69 25.32
C SER A 204 -0.76 -31.68 25.33
#